data_AF-A0A929YE50-F1
#
_entry.id   AF-A0A929YE50-F1
#
_cell.length_a   1.000
_cell.length_b   1.000
_cell.length_c   1.000
_cell.angle_alpha   90.00
_cell.angle_beta   90.00
_cell.angle_gamma   90.00
#
_symmetry.space_group_name_H-M   'P 1'
#
loop_
_entity.id
_entity.type
_entity.pdbx_description
1 polymer ?
#
loop_
_entity_poly.entity_id
_entity_poly.type
_entity_poly.pdbx_seq_one_letter_code
_entity_poly.pdbx_strand_id
1 'polypeptide(L)'
;SSKVKEINLANKNFESVVNMTHSFSNCRNLTNLNLSGVKTSNKLKSMYETFGSSTMETLDLAGFDTSGVDDVSYLFETAKIKTIYVSEKFTIKPSIPDTDMFEKDTNLIGGQGTTYNNSHMRKDYARIDDPSNGKPGYFTYKAAP
;
A
#
# COMPACT_ATOMS: atom_id res chain seq x y z
N SER A 1 6.71 -20.42 10.25
CA SER A 1 5.77 -19.46 9.63
C SER A 1 4.60 -19.24 10.58
N SER A 2 4.07 -18.01 10.65
CA SER A 2 2.88 -17.70 11.45
C SER A 2 1.66 -18.49 10.95
N LYS A 3 0.79 -18.96 11.86
CA LYS A 3 -0.48 -19.62 11.52
C LYS A 3 -1.66 -18.65 11.41
N VAL A 4 -1.44 -17.37 11.69
CA VAL A 4 -2.49 -16.34 11.70
C VAL A 4 -2.99 -16.12 10.27
N LYS A 5 -4.31 -16.28 10.08
CA LYS A 5 -4.98 -16.06 8.79
C LYS A 5 -5.68 -14.72 8.69
N GLU A 6 -6.09 -14.18 9.83
CA GLU A 6 -6.90 -12.97 9.90
C GLU A 6 -6.42 -12.08 11.02
N ILE A 7 -6.34 -10.79 10.75
CA ILE A 7 -6.08 -9.74 11.74
C ILE A 7 -7.12 -8.64 11.52
N ASN A 8 -7.80 -8.24 12.60
CA ASN A 8 -8.75 -7.13 12.57
C ASN A 8 -8.24 -5.97 13.40
N LEU A 9 -7.93 -4.86 12.73
CA LEU A 9 -7.47 -3.59 13.31
C LEU A 9 -8.42 -2.45 12.97
N ALA A 10 -9.67 -2.75 12.58
CA ALA A 10 -10.62 -1.72 12.19
C ALA A 10 -10.79 -0.65 13.28
N ASN A 11 -10.84 0.61 12.86
CA ASN A 11 -10.99 1.80 13.71
C ASN A 11 -9.92 1.99 14.78
N LYS A 12 -8.77 1.30 14.69
CA LYS A 12 -7.64 1.56 15.59
C LYS A 12 -7.00 2.90 15.22
N ASN A 13 -6.66 3.68 16.24
CA ASN A 13 -5.97 4.95 16.06
C ASN A 13 -4.47 4.72 15.87
N PHE A 14 -3.97 4.96 14.66
CA PHE A 14 -2.55 4.86 14.29
C PHE A 14 -1.92 6.24 14.05
N GLU A 15 -2.57 7.33 14.46
CA GLU A 15 -2.09 8.70 14.23
C GLU A 15 -0.78 9.00 14.96
N SER A 16 -0.44 8.23 16.00
CA SER A 16 0.84 8.32 16.71
C SER A 16 1.92 7.37 16.17
N VAL A 17 1.59 6.46 15.25
CA VAL A 17 2.55 5.50 14.69
C VAL A 17 3.55 6.25 13.83
N VAL A 18 4.83 6.06 14.12
CA VAL A 18 5.95 6.70 13.41
C VAL A 18 6.58 5.75 12.41
N ASN A 19 6.53 4.44 12.64
CA ASN A 19 7.23 3.45 11.85
C ASN A 19 6.38 2.18 11.71
N MET A 20 6.21 1.70 10.48
CA MET A 20 5.52 0.45 10.13
C MET A 20 6.42 -0.54 9.38
N THR A 21 7.73 -0.32 9.40
CA THR A 21 8.74 -1.17 8.74
C THR A 21 8.48 -2.65 9.06
N HIS A 22 8.35 -3.49 8.03
CA HIS A 22 8.09 -4.93 8.10
C HIS A 22 6.82 -5.39 8.85
N SER A 23 5.90 -4.51 9.27
CA SER A 23 4.83 -4.88 10.22
C SER A 23 3.96 -6.06 9.77
N PHE A 24 3.74 -6.21 8.46
CA PHE A 24 3.02 -7.35 7.86
C PHE A 24 3.85 -8.04 6.77
N SER A 25 5.17 -7.82 6.74
CA SER A 25 6.08 -8.49 5.80
C SER A 25 6.06 -10.00 6.03
N ASN A 26 6.17 -10.77 4.95
CA ASN A 26 6.30 -12.24 4.97
C ASN A 26 5.15 -12.97 5.68
N CYS A 27 4.02 -12.30 5.90
CA CYS A 27 2.80 -12.88 6.49
C CYS A 27 2.03 -13.72 5.45
N ARG A 28 2.68 -14.73 4.84
CA ARG A 28 2.15 -15.51 3.71
C ARG A 28 0.85 -16.30 3.98
N ASN A 29 0.51 -16.49 5.26
CA ASN A 29 -0.74 -17.14 5.66
C ASN A 29 -1.86 -16.14 6.01
N LEU A 30 -1.55 -14.86 6.15
CA LEU A 30 -2.52 -13.80 6.45
C LEU A 30 -3.27 -13.47 5.15
N THR A 31 -4.50 -13.95 5.05
CA THR A 31 -5.35 -13.73 3.88
C THR A 31 -6.30 -12.55 4.07
N ASN A 32 -6.50 -12.10 5.31
CA ASN A 32 -7.36 -10.96 5.62
C ASN A 32 -6.74 -10.05 6.68
N LEU A 33 -6.50 -8.78 6.32
CA LEU A 33 -6.08 -7.72 7.23
C LEU A 33 -7.09 -6.58 7.14
N ASN A 34 -7.96 -6.48 8.14
CA ASN A 34 -8.95 -5.42 8.17
C ASN A 34 -8.37 -4.13 8.79
N LEU A 35 -8.06 -3.14 7.95
CA LEU A 35 -7.60 -1.80 8.32
C LEU A 35 -8.69 -0.73 8.13
N SER A 36 -9.94 -1.12 7.92
CA SER A 36 -11.04 -0.18 7.68
C SER A 36 -11.15 0.84 8.83
N GLY A 37 -11.15 2.13 8.51
CA GLY A 37 -11.24 3.18 9.54
C GLY A 37 -9.93 3.48 10.28
N VAL A 38 -8.83 2.77 10.02
CA VAL A 38 -7.51 3.11 10.57
C VAL A 38 -7.04 4.43 9.98
N LYS A 39 -6.57 5.33 10.84
CA LYS A 39 -6.01 6.63 10.46
C LYS A 39 -4.56 6.70 10.87
N THR A 40 -3.69 7.10 9.95
CA THR A 40 -2.32 7.54 10.25
C THR A 40 -2.25 9.06 10.14
N SER A 41 -1.10 9.65 10.46
CA SER A 41 -0.86 11.08 10.30
C SER A 41 0.50 11.33 9.65
N ASN A 42 0.81 12.59 9.38
CA ASN A 42 2.15 13.05 8.97
C ASN A 42 3.31 12.67 9.91
N LYS A 43 3.03 12.07 11.08
CA LYS A 43 4.02 11.46 11.96
C LYS A 43 4.58 10.14 11.43
N LEU A 44 3.86 9.43 10.57
CA LEU A 44 4.34 8.19 9.95
C LEU A 44 5.52 8.50 9.02
N LYS A 45 6.68 7.89 9.26
CA LYS A 45 7.95 8.16 8.57
C LYS A 45 8.44 7.02 7.69
N SER A 46 8.17 5.77 8.04
CA SER A 46 8.61 4.62 7.25
C SER A 46 7.51 3.58 7.12
N MET A 47 7.37 3.08 5.89
CA MET A 47 6.58 1.91 5.53
C MET A 47 7.43 0.89 4.76
N TYR A 48 8.75 0.86 5.03
CA TYR A 48 9.67 -0.07 4.37
C TYR A 48 9.15 -1.50 4.47
N GLU A 49 8.91 -2.12 3.32
CA GLU A 49 8.46 -3.51 3.17
C GLU A 49 7.27 -3.87 4.08
N THR A 50 6.37 -2.93 4.39
CA THR A 50 5.28 -3.19 5.36
C THR A 50 4.37 -4.32 4.92
N PHE A 51 4.09 -4.49 3.63
CA PHE A 51 3.20 -5.52 3.08
C PHE A 51 3.92 -6.46 2.09
N GLY A 52 5.25 -6.51 2.11
CA GLY A 52 6.04 -7.37 1.23
C GLY A 52 5.73 -8.86 1.45
N SER A 53 5.72 -9.64 0.37
CA SER A 53 5.40 -11.08 0.39
C SER A 53 4.01 -11.41 1.00
N SER A 54 3.06 -10.46 0.94
CA SER A 54 1.66 -10.65 1.32
C SER A 54 0.91 -11.52 0.30
N THR A 55 -0.07 -12.29 0.77
CA THR A 55 -0.96 -13.10 -0.08
C THR A 55 -2.42 -12.63 -0.07
N MET A 56 -2.68 -11.48 0.55
CA MET A 56 -4.01 -10.87 0.62
C MET A 56 -4.47 -10.38 -0.74
N GLU A 57 -5.75 -10.55 -1.08
CA GLU A 57 -6.28 -10.06 -2.37
C GLU A 57 -6.58 -8.56 -2.36
N THR A 58 -6.97 -8.00 -1.22
CA THR A 58 -7.39 -6.60 -1.10
C THR A 58 -6.80 -5.98 0.15
N LEU A 59 -6.39 -4.72 0.04
CA LEU A 59 -5.90 -3.93 1.15
C LEU A 59 -6.56 -2.55 1.16
N ASP A 60 -7.15 -2.17 2.29
CA ASP A 60 -7.78 -0.87 2.47
C ASP A 60 -6.88 0.08 3.28
N LEU A 61 -6.27 1.04 2.59
CA LEU A 61 -5.41 2.08 3.15
C LEU A 61 -6.04 3.48 3.01
N ALA A 62 -7.36 3.58 2.79
CA ALA A 62 -8.00 4.86 2.51
C ALA A 62 -7.78 5.93 3.60
N GLY A 63 -7.64 5.52 4.86
CA GLY A 63 -7.35 6.41 5.98
C GLY A 63 -5.88 6.71 6.25
N PHE A 64 -4.96 6.16 5.47
CA PHE A 64 -3.53 6.41 5.65
C PHE A 64 -3.16 7.78 5.08
N ASP A 65 -2.65 8.64 5.95
CA ASP A 65 -1.89 9.83 5.60
C ASP A 65 -0.41 9.47 5.53
N THR A 66 0.14 9.46 4.30
CA THR A 66 1.56 9.17 4.04
C THR A 66 2.36 10.44 3.72
N SER A 67 1.79 11.63 3.92
CA SER A 67 2.48 12.91 3.70
C SER A 67 3.74 13.07 4.57
N GLY A 68 3.82 12.30 5.66
CA GLY A 68 4.98 12.24 6.55
C GLY A 68 6.10 11.31 6.09
N VAL A 69 5.80 10.34 5.22
CA VAL A 69 6.66 9.19 4.94
C VAL A 69 7.84 9.60 4.06
N ASP A 70 9.00 9.04 4.36
CA ASP A 70 10.25 9.27 3.63
C ASP A 70 10.85 7.95 3.07
N ASP A 71 10.27 6.80 3.43
CA ASP A 71 10.67 5.48 2.91
C ASP A 71 9.47 4.56 2.69
N VAL A 72 9.32 4.12 1.45
CA VAL A 72 8.30 3.19 0.93
C VAL A 72 8.93 2.08 0.08
N SER A 73 10.23 1.85 0.26
CA SER A 73 10.97 0.82 -0.48
C SER A 73 10.31 -0.54 -0.24
N TYR A 74 10.11 -1.29 -1.33
CA TYR A 74 9.56 -2.66 -1.29
C TYR A 74 8.20 -2.79 -0.59
N LEU A 75 7.42 -1.70 -0.45
CA LEU A 75 6.18 -1.68 0.33
C LEU A 75 5.23 -2.85 0.03
N PHE A 76 5.14 -3.24 -1.25
CA PHE A 76 4.32 -4.34 -1.75
C PHE A 76 5.15 -5.38 -2.52
N GLU A 77 6.47 -5.43 -2.33
CA GLU A 77 7.35 -6.34 -3.09
C GLU A 77 6.90 -7.81 -2.94
N THR A 78 6.77 -8.51 -4.06
CA THR A 78 6.34 -9.92 -4.16
C THR A 78 4.99 -10.21 -3.51
N ALA A 79 4.21 -9.17 -3.19
CA ALA A 79 2.86 -9.35 -2.75
C ALA A 79 2.01 -9.97 -3.89
N LYS A 80 0.80 -10.38 -3.55
CA LYS A 80 -0.17 -10.90 -4.52
C LYS A 80 -1.47 -10.10 -4.46
N ILE A 81 -1.35 -8.82 -4.14
CA ILE A 81 -2.49 -7.94 -3.90
C ILE A 81 -3.11 -7.60 -5.25
N LYS A 82 -4.42 -7.72 -5.34
CA LYS A 82 -5.18 -7.37 -6.54
C LYS A 82 -5.62 -5.91 -6.50
N THR A 83 -6.08 -5.44 -5.34
CA THR A 83 -6.64 -4.10 -5.19
C THR A 83 -6.13 -3.43 -3.92
N ILE A 84 -5.60 -2.22 -4.08
CA ILE A 84 -5.19 -1.35 -2.99
C ILE A 84 -6.09 -0.11 -3.02
N TYR A 85 -6.88 0.09 -1.96
CA TYR A 85 -7.69 1.29 -1.80
C TYR A 85 -6.90 2.38 -1.09
N VAL A 86 -6.92 3.59 -1.63
CA VAL A 86 -6.30 4.77 -1.03
C VAL A 86 -7.18 6.01 -1.20
N SER A 87 -6.95 7.03 -0.38
CA SER A 87 -7.49 8.36 -0.61
C SER A 87 -6.40 9.31 -1.13
N GLU A 88 -6.75 10.56 -1.39
CA GLU A 88 -5.81 11.65 -1.72
C GLU A 88 -4.73 11.88 -0.65
N LYS A 89 -4.90 11.34 0.57
CA LYS A 89 -3.90 11.43 1.64
C LYS A 89 -2.74 10.45 1.48
N PHE A 90 -2.88 9.45 0.61
CA PHE A 90 -1.80 8.53 0.27
C PHE A 90 -0.95 9.14 -0.85
N THR A 91 0.02 9.96 -0.46
CA THR A 91 0.93 10.65 -1.36
C THR A 91 2.35 10.12 -1.25
N ILE A 92 3.05 9.97 -2.38
CA ILE A 92 4.49 9.67 -2.42
C ILE A 92 5.25 10.95 -2.78
N LYS A 93 6.14 11.41 -1.90
CA LYS A 93 6.89 12.64 -2.15
C LYS A 93 7.89 12.43 -3.31
N PRO A 94 8.13 13.45 -4.14
CA PRO A 94 9.17 13.39 -5.17
C PRO A 94 10.57 13.08 -4.62
N SER A 95 10.87 13.53 -3.40
CA SER A 95 12.17 13.36 -2.72
C SER A 95 12.49 11.94 -2.26
N ILE A 96 11.49 11.06 -2.18
CA ILE A 96 11.71 9.65 -1.82
C ILE A 96 12.52 8.98 -2.95
N PRO A 97 13.54 8.17 -2.65
CA PRO A 97 14.28 7.42 -3.67
C PRO A 97 13.37 6.61 -4.59
N ASP A 98 13.75 6.50 -5.86
CA ASP A 98 13.06 5.60 -6.79
C ASP A 98 13.37 4.15 -6.38
N THR A 99 12.36 3.44 -5.90
CA THR A 99 12.50 2.14 -5.22
C THR A 99 11.52 1.15 -5.84
N ASP A 100 11.84 -0.13 -5.71
CA ASP A 100 11.08 -1.23 -6.30
C ASP A 100 9.82 -1.57 -5.47
N MET A 101 8.97 -0.57 -5.25
CA MET A 101 7.77 -0.60 -4.39
C MET A 101 6.83 -1.76 -4.69
N PHE A 102 6.67 -2.10 -5.97
CA PHE A 102 5.74 -3.11 -6.49
C PHE A 102 6.46 -4.27 -7.18
N GLU A 103 7.77 -4.45 -6.96
CA GLU A 103 8.50 -5.50 -7.67
C GLU A 103 7.82 -6.87 -7.49
N LYS A 104 7.53 -7.54 -8.61
CA LYS A 104 6.88 -8.86 -8.66
C LYS A 104 5.50 -8.96 -7.98
N ASP A 105 4.79 -7.84 -7.71
CA ASP A 105 3.38 -7.88 -7.32
C ASP A 105 2.47 -8.03 -8.55
N THR A 106 2.51 -9.23 -9.14
CA THR A 106 1.96 -9.51 -10.47
C THR A 106 0.44 -9.47 -10.57
N ASN A 107 -0.27 -9.36 -9.44
CA ASN A 107 -1.73 -9.39 -9.39
C ASN A 107 -2.37 -7.99 -9.40
N LEU A 108 -1.58 -6.92 -9.28
CA LEU A 108 -2.10 -5.56 -9.12
C LEU A 108 -2.95 -5.11 -10.31
N ILE A 109 -4.11 -4.54 -9.99
CA ILE A 109 -5.00 -3.87 -10.93
C ILE A 109 -5.44 -2.54 -10.30
N GLY A 110 -5.10 -1.43 -10.97
CA GLY A 110 -5.58 -0.10 -10.64
C GLY A 110 -7.09 0.04 -10.79
N GLY A 111 -7.68 1.04 -10.15
CA GLY A 111 -9.14 1.22 -10.10
C GLY A 111 -9.83 1.35 -11.46
N GLN A 112 -9.07 1.78 -12.48
CA GLN A 112 -9.53 1.98 -13.85
C GLN A 112 -8.92 0.95 -14.83
N GLY A 113 -8.39 -0.15 -14.29
CA GLY A 113 -7.96 -1.33 -15.06
C GLY A 113 -6.48 -1.37 -15.45
N THR A 114 -5.64 -0.44 -14.99
CA THR A 114 -4.20 -0.53 -15.21
C THR A 114 -3.64 -1.79 -14.54
N THR A 115 -3.17 -2.75 -15.33
CA THR A 115 -2.59 -4.00 -14.81
C THR A 115 -1.10 -3.85 -14.54
N TYR A 116 -0.57 -4.62 -13.58
CA TYR A 116 0.85 -4.72 -13.30
C TYR A 116 1.72 -4.84 -14.58
N ASN A 117 2.84 -4.11 -14.59
CA ASN A 117 3.86 -4.20 -15.61
C ASN A 117 5.24 -4.12 -14.95
N ASN A 118 6.15 -5.03 -15.33
CA ASN A 118 7.50 -5.10 -14.77
C ASN A 118 8.39 -3.88 -15.10
N SER A 119 8.02 -3.09 -16.11
CA SER A 119 8.69 -1.83 -16.44
C SER A 119 8.20 -0.65 -15.59
N HIS A 120 7.15 -0.86 -14.79
CA HIS A 120 6.42 0.16 -14.03
C HIS A 120 6.19 -0.32 -12.59
N MET A 121 7.27 -0.69 -11.90
CA MET A 121 7.22 -1.29 -10.57
C MET A 121 7.59 -0.34 -9.43
N ARG A 122 7.69 0.97 -9.71
CA ARG A 122 8.24 1.95 -8.77
C ARG A 122 7.23 3.04 -8.43
N LYS A 123 7.71 4.10 -7.77
CA LYS A 123 6.86 5.20 -7.27
C LYS A 123 6.11 5.92 -8.38
N ASP A 124 6.56 5.80 -9.62
CA ASP A 124 5.89 6.35 -10.78
C ASP A 124 4.55 5.67 -11.08
N TYR A 125 4.14 4.58 -10.41
CA TYR A 125 2.77 4.04 -10.49
C TYR A 125 2.04 4.04 -9.13
N ALA A 126 2.70 4.56 -8.09
CA ALA A 126 2.14 4.73 -6.75
C ALA A 126 1.20 5.95 -6.67
N ARG A 127 0.11 5.89 -7.41
CA ARG A 127 -0.95 6.91 -7.47
C ARG A 127 -2.29 6.28 -7.78
N ILE A 128 -3.35 7.04 -7.54
CA ILE A 128 -4.71 6.70 -7.99
C ILE A 128 -4.69 6.53 -9.51
N ASP A 129 -5.27 5.43 -9.97
CA ASP A 129 -5.30 5.04 -11.37
C ASP A 129 -6.21 5.96 -12.21
N ASP A 130 -5.62 6.65 -13.18
CA ASP A 130 -6.33 7.50 -14.13
C ASP A 130 -5.68 7.43 -15.54
N PRO A 131 -5.79 6.27 -16.22
CA PRO A 131 -5.19 6.08 -17.53
C PRO A 131 -5.87 6.96 -18.59
N SER A 132 -7.12 7.38 -18.36
CA SER A 132 -7.87 8.28 -19.25
C SER A 132 -7.21 9.66 -19.41
N ASN A 133 -6.46 10.09 -18.40
CA ASN A 133 -5.68 11.33 -18.41
C ASN A 133 -4.17 11.09 -18.48
N GLY A 134 -3.73 9.92 -18.98
CA GLY A 134 -2.31 9.59 -19.14
C GLY A 134 -1.57 9.39 -17.81
N LYS A 135 -2.30 9.10 -16.72
CA LYS A 135 -1.74 8.85 -15.38
C LYS A 135 -2.15 7.46 -14.87
N PRO A 136 -1.76 6.37 -15.56
CA PRO A 136 -2.01 5.02 -15.07
C PRO A 136 -1.37 4.85 -13.68
N GLY A 137 -2.00 4.07 -12.80
CA GLY A 137 -1.52 3.82 -11.44
C GLY A 137 -2.09 2.52 -10.89
N TYR A 138 -1.58 2.06 -9.75
CA TYR A 138 -2.02 0.80 -9.15
C TYR A 138 -3.01 0.96 -7.99
N PHE A 139 -3.39 2.20 -7.66
CA PHE A 139 -4.35 2.43 -6.57
C PHE A 139 -5.77 2.67 -7.08
N THR A 140 -6.72 2.22 -6.27
CA THR A 140 -8.16 2.50 -6.45
C THR A 140 -8.58 3.57 -5.45
N TYR A 141 -9.29 4.61 -5.91
CA TYR A 141 -9.76 5.66 -5.03
C TYR A 141 -10.84 5.13 -4.07
N LYS A 142 -10.70 5.50 -2.79
CA LYS A 142 -11.71 5.37 -1.75
C LYS A 142 -11.59 6.56 -0.80
N ALA A 143 -12.72 7.18 -0.46
CA ALA A 143 -12.72 8.32 0.46
C ALA A 143 -12.16 7.93 1.84
N ALA A 144 -11.39 8.84 2.45
CA ALA A 144 -10.84 8.65 3.78
C ALA A 144 -11.96 8.64 4.84
N PRO A 145 -11.85 7.80 5.89
CA PRO A 145 -12.76 7.77 7.04
C PRO A 145 -12.56 8.94 8.02
#